data_AF-A0A9P7C1I3-F1
#
_entry.id   AF-A0A9P7C1I3-F1
#
_cell.length_a   1.000
_cell.length_b   1.000
_cell.length_c   1.000
_cell.angle_alpha   90.00
_cell.angle_beta   90.00
_cell.angle_gamma   90.00
#
_symmetry.space_group_name_H-M   'P 1'
#
loop_
_entity.id
_entity.type
_entity.pdbx_description
1 polymer ?
#
loop_
_entity_poly.entity_id
_entity_poly.type
_entity_poly.pdbx_seq_one_letter_code
_entity_poly.pdbx_strand_id
1 'polypeptide(L)' 'MSTIRSIHAREILDSRGNPTLEAEVILEDGSFGRAAVPSGASTGTKEAVELRDGDKTRYLGKGVRKAPPTRPASTVA' A
#
# COMPACT_ATOMS: atom_id res chain seq x y z
N MET A 1 7.84 23.28 -2.23
CA MET A 1 7.60 23.07 -0.79
C MET A 1 7.28 21.60 -0.64
N SER A 2 8.03 20.87 0.18
CA SER A 2 7.97 19.39 0.24
C SER A 2 6.80 18.84 1.07
N THR A 3 5.76 19.62 1.32
CA THR A 3 4.59 19.20 2.09
C THR A 3 3.76 18.21 1.26
N ILE A 4 3.34 17.11 1.88
CA ILE A 4 2.48 16.12 1.25
C ILE A 4 1.08 16.70 1.06
N ARG A 5 0.61 16.75 -0.19
CA ARG A 5 -0.73 17.21 -0.56
C ARG A 5 -1.74 16.07 -0.56
N SER A 6 -1.40 14.95 -1.18
CA SER A 6 -2.28 13.79 -1.25
C SER A 6 -1.52 12.48 -1.35
N ILE A 7 -2.12 11.43 -0.79
CA ILE A 7 -1.66 10.06 -0.92
C ILE A 7 -2.83 9.22 -1.47
N HIS A 8 -2.57 8.43 -2.50
CA HIS A 8 -3.53 7.49 -3.05
C HIS A 8 -2.92 6.10 -3.11
N ALA A 9 -3.66 5.09 -2.64
CA ALA A 9 -3.22 3.70 -2.67
C ALA A 9 -4.17 2.85 -3.53
N ARG A 10 -3.60 1.87 -4.24
CA ARG A 10 -4.35 0.90 -5.05
C ARG A 10 -3.75 -0.50 -4.94
N GLU A 11 -4.59 -1.50 -5.21
CA GLU A 11 -4.20 -2.90 -5.33
C GLU A 11 -3.74 -3.17 -6.77
N ILE A 12 -2.49 -3.61 -6.94
CA ILE A 12 -1.89 -4.06 -8.20
C ILE A 12 -1.43 -5.52 -8.08
N LEU A 13 -0.88 -6.11 -9.15
CA LEU A 13 -0.31 -7.46 -9.12
C LEU A 13 1.22 -7.43 -9.13
N ASP A 14 1.83 -8.28 -8.31
CA ASP A 14 3.27 -8.52 -8.30
C ASP A 14 3.71 -9.44 -9.45
N SER A 15 5.03 -9.68 -9.56
CA SER A 15 5.61 -10.55 -10.60
C SER A 15 5.18 -12.01 -10.53
N ARG A 16 4.56 -12.44 -9.43
CA ARG A 16 4.01 -13.78 -9.21
C ARG A 16 2.48 -13.81 -9.35
N GLY A 17 1.86 -12.69 -9.74
CA GLY A 17 0.42 -12.55 -9.88
C GLY A 17 -0.36 -12.45 -8.56
N ASN A 18 0.31 -12.22 -7.42
CA ASN A 18 -0.39 -11.97 -6.16
C ASN A 18 -0.68 -10.46 -6.02
N PRO A 19 -1.80 -10.10 -5.36
CA PRO A 19 -2.07 -8.70 -5.04
C PRO A 19 -0.95 -8.06 -4.21
N THR A 20 -0.62 -6.80 -4.48
CA THR A 20 0.23 -5.96 -3.62
C THR A 20 -0.25 -4.50 -3.68
N LEU A 21 0.26 -3.67 -2.78
CA LEU A 21 -0.08 -2.24 -2.71
C LEU A 21 0.87 -1.41 -3.56
N GLU A 22 0.30 -0.45 -4.28
CA GLU A 22 1.02 0.67 -4.87
C GLU A 22 0.50 1.97 -4.23
N ALA A 23 1.42 2.85 -3.86
CA ALA A 23 1.11 4.17 -3.33
C ALA A 23 1.66 5.26 -4.24
N GLU A 24 0.84 6.29 -4.44
CA GLU A 24 1.18 7.53 -5.12
C GLU A 24 1.15 8.67 -4.11
N VAL A 25 2.13 9.56 -4.21
CA VAL A 25 2.25 10.76 -3.39
C VAL A 25 2.41 11.96 -4.30
N ILE A 26 1.62 13.00 -4.04
CA ILE A 26 1.72 14.31 -4.69
C ILE A 26 2.06 15.33 -3.60
N LEU A 27 3.06 16.18 -3.85
CA LEU A 27 3.44 17.29 -2.98
C LEU A 27 2.76 18.60 -3.41
N GLU A 28 2.78 19.61 -2.54
CA GLU A 28 2.19 20.93 -2.82
C GLU A 28 2.87 21.65 -4.01
N ASP A 29 4.14 21.38 -4.28
CA ASP A 29 4.82 21.91 -5.47
C ASP A 29 4.59 21.10 -6.76
N GLY A 30 3.72 20.08 -6.72
CA GLY A 30 3.38 19.24 -7.86
C GLY A 30 4.35 18.07 -8.09
N SER A 31 5.39 17.91 -7.26
CA SER A 31 6.26 16.72 -7.32
C SER A 31 5.44 15.45 -7.11
N PHE A 32 5.78 14.41 -7.87
CA PHE A 32 5.05 13.14 -7.90
C PHE A 32 5.99 11.96 -7.64
N GLY A 33 5.55 11.03 -6.79
CA GLY A 33 6.24 9.77 -6.53
C GLY A 33 5.26 8.60 -6.51
N ARG A 34 5.69 7.45 -7.05
CA ARG A 34 4.92 6.20 -7.03
C ARG A 34 5.83 5.04 -6.66
N ALA A 35 5.35 4.17 -5.78
CA ALA A 35 6.08 2.97 -5.37
C ALA A 35 5.14 1.79 -5.15
N ALA A 36 5.56 0.62 -5.61
CA ALA A 36 4.92 -0.66 -5.33
C ALA A 36 5.65 -1.38 -4.19
N VAL A 37 4.90 -1.98 -3.27
CA VAL A 37 5.45 -2.75 -2.16
C VAL A 37 5.81 -4.15 -2.65
N PRO A 38 7.06 -4.63 -2.45
CA PRO A 38 7.40 -6.01 -2.78
C PRO A 38 6.73 -6.99 -1.81
N SER A 39 6.29 -8.15 -2.31
CA SER A 39 5.76 -9.23 -1.47
C SER A 39 6.89 -10.21 -1.11
N GLY A 40 7.25 -10.28 0.17
CA GLY A 40 8.26 -11.21 0.65
C GLY A 40 7.77 -12.66 0.55
N ALA A 41 8.65 -13.60 0.20
CA ALA A 41 8.41 -15.03 0.42
C ALA A 41 8.90 -15.50 1.81
N SER A 42 9.73 -14.68 2.47
CA SER A 42 10.30 -14.99 3.77
C SER A 42 9.22 -15.02 4.85
N THR A 43 9.38 -15.93 5.81
CA THR A 43 8.48 -16.13 6.95
C THR A 43 9.20 -15.94 8.26
N GLY A 44 10.23 -15.08 8.28
CA GLY A 44 10.99 -14.78 9.50
C GLY A 44 10.07 -14.24 10.60
N THR A 45 10.14 -14.81 11.79
CA THR A 45 9.24 -14.45 12.91
C THR A 45 9.48 -13.05 13.48
N LYS A 46 10.54 -12.36 13.04
CA LYS A 46 10.90 -11.00 13.44
C LYS A 46 10.83 -9.99 12.29
N GLU A 47 10.26 -10.39 11.15
CA GLU A 47 10.05 -9.48 10.02
C GLU A 47 8.74 -8.69 10.20
N ALA A 48 8.67 -7.51 9.58
CA ALA A 48 7.42 -6.79 9.48
C ALA A 48 6.44 -7.59 8.63
N VAL A 49 5.25 -7.86 9.17
CA VAL A 49 4.25 -8.70 8.51
C VAL A 49 3.34 -7.83 7.64
N GLU A 50 3.23 -8.19 6.36
CA GLU A 50 2.26 -7.58 5.45
C GLU A 50 0.82 -7.99 5.80
N LEU A 51 -0.10 -7.03 5.73
CA LEU A 51 -1.52 -7.30 6.00
C LEU A 51 -2.21 -7.85 4.75
N ARG A 52 -2.91 -8.98 4.91
CA ARG A 52 -3.69 -9.65 3.85
C ARG A 52 -5.17 -9.72 4.25
N ASP A 53 -6.05 -9.71 3.26
CA ASP A 53 -7.52 -9.66 3.45
C ASP A 53 -8.08 -10.93 4.11
N GLY A 54 -7.47 -12.09 3.82
CA GLY A 54 -7.93 -13.41 4.27
C GLY A 54 -9.20 -13.91 3.57
N ASP A 55 -9.78 -13.12 2.67
CA ASP A 55 -10.98 -13.47 1.91
C ASP A 55 -10.65 -14.47 0.80
N LYS A 56 -10.98 -15.75 1.03
CA LYS A 56 -10.70 -16.84 0.09
C LYS A 56 -11.38 -16.68 -1.27
N THR A 57 -12.45 -15.87 -1.36
CA THR A 57 -13.14 -15.61 -2.63
C THR A 57 -12.34 -14.68 -3.55
N ARG A 58 -11.35 -13.96 -3.00
CA ARG A 58 -10.50 -13.02 -3.74
C ARG A 58 -9.04 -13.40 -3.62
N TYR A 59 -8.42 -13.71 -4.76
CA TYR A 59 -6.99 -14.04 -4.82
C TYR A 59 -6.56 -15.09 -3.78
N LEU A 60 -7.42 -16.07 -3.50
CA LEU A 60 -7.17 -17.13 -2.51
C LEU A 60 -6.84 -16.61 -1.10
N GLY A 61 -7.39 -15.46 -0.70
CA GLY A 61 -7.13 -14.83 0.60
C GLY A 61 -5.96 -13.84 0.62
N LYS A 62 -5.27 -13.64 -0.51
CA LYS A 62 -4.08 -12.79 -0.62
C LYS A 62 -4.37 -11.33 -1.00
N GLY A 63 -5.65 -10.94 -1.10
CA GLY A 63 -6.03 -9.53 -1.33
C GLY A 63 -5.44 -8.57 -0.29
N VAL A 64 -5.35 -7.28 -0.62
CA VAL A 64 -4.74 -6.24 0.23
C VAL A 64 -5.65 -5.02 0.46
N ARG A 65 -6.97 -5.18 0.27
CA ARG A 65 -7.92 -4.05 0.42
C ARG A 65 -8.17 -3.62 1.87
N LYS A 66 -7.90 -4.49 2.84
CA LYS A 66 -8.02 -4.20 4.29
C LYS A 66 -6.80 -3.47 4.85
N ALA A 67 -5.87 -3.01 4.02
CA ALA A 67 -4.83 -2.09 4.45
C ALA A 67 -5.49 -0.93 5.22
N PRO A 68 -5.03 -0.60 6.44
CA PRO A 68 -5.74 0.35 7.29
C PRO A 68 -5.96 1.65 6.51
N PRO A 69 -7.16 2.27 6.64
CA PRO A 69 -7.44 3.51 5.96
C PRO A 69 -6.36 4.51 6.37
N THR A 70 -5.62 5.02 5.39
CA THR A 70 -4.83 6.23 5.58
C THR A 70 -5.81 7.28 6.10
N ARG A 71 -5.70 7.67 7.37
CA ARG A 71 -6.44 8.80 7.91
C ARG A 71 -6.26 9.92 6.88
N PRO A 72 -7.33 10.61 6.42
CA PRO A 72 -7.12 11.84 5.67
C PRO A 72 -6.16 12.67 6.52
N ALA A 73 -5.10 13.19 5.91
CA ALA A 73 -4.19 14.10 6.56
C ALA A 73 -5.03 15.27 7.08
N SER A 74 -5.51 15.14 8.32
CA SER A 74 -6.28 16.15 9.00
C SER A 74 -5.26 17.25 9.27
N THR A 75 -5.35 18.32 8.47
CA THR A 75 -4.95 19.68 8.77
C THR A 75 -4.35 19.79 10.17
N VAL A 76 -3.02 19.72 10.25
CA VAL A 76 -2.31 20.23 11.42
C VAL A 76 -2.27 21.73 11.19
N ALA A 77 -3.14 22.43 11.94
CA ALA A 77 -3.06 23.86 12.12
C ALA A 77 -1.77 24.23 12.88
#